data_AF-A0AA50KGM9-F1
#
_entry.id   AF-A0AA50KGM9-F1
#
_cell.length_a   1.000
_cell.length_b   1.000
_cell.length_c   1.000
_cell.angle_alpha   90.00
_cell.angle_beta   90.00
_cell.angle_gamma   90.00
#
_symmetry.space_group_name_H-M   'P 1'
#
loop_
_entity.id
_entity.type
_entity.pdbx_description
1 polymer ?
#
loop_
_entity_poly.entity_id
_entity_poly.type
_entity_poly.pdbx_seq_one_letter_code
_entity_poly.pdbx_strand_id
1 'polypeptide(L)'
;MAVISRIFGYIEEGVLNLLITLMTLLVFSEVVARFFFNTGFLWIQELTLTFCGWFVLFGMSYGVKVGAHIGVDAFVKNLAPKAKKIVSLITAFVCIVYCGLFLKGSWDYLSQMYQIGLPMEDIHFPQFILKSLDPDFAWNTLKIDIEDGAIPIWLSQSILIIGFFMLTWRFVELFIAILRDQVSGFQFADEAKESMHLIDESAKNAKVDPVSDQKEAK
;
A
#
# COMPACT_ATOMS: atom_id res chain seq x y z
N MET A 1 -20.16 -9.62 2.35
CA MET A 1 -19.41 -8.36 2.11
C MET A 1 -18.63 -7.93 3.35
N ALA A 2 -19.28 -7.59 4.47
CA ALA A 2 -18.58 -7.05 5.65
C ALA A 2 -17.49 -7.94 6.27
N VAL A 3 -17.66 -9.27 6.28
CA VAL A 3 -16.63 -10.19 6.82
C VAL A 3 -15.41 -10.28 5.89
N ILE A 4 -15.66 -10.34 4.58
CA ILE A 4 -14.60 -10.42 3.55
C ILE A 4 -13.78 -9.13 3.55
N SER A 5 -14.44 -7.97 3.53
CA SER A 5 -13.75 -6.67 3.54
C SER A 5 -12.94 -6.46 4.83
N ARG A 6 -13.35 -7.06 5.95
CA ARG A 6 -12.62 -7.00 7.23
C ARG A 6 -11.37 -7.88 7.22
N ILE A 7 -11.45 -9.10 6.70
CA ILE A 7 -10.28 -9.99 6.53
C ILE A 7 -9.25 -9.36 5.59
N PHE A 8 -9.70 -8.85 4.44
CA PHE A 8 -8.83 -8.14 3.50
C PHE A 8 -8.16 -6.93 4.16
N GLY A 9 -8.88 -6.19 5.00
CA GLY A 9 -8.34 -5.07 5.75
C GLY A 9 -7.20 -5.45 6.70
N TYR A 10 -7.33 -6.55 7.46
CA TYR A 10 -6.26 -7.00 8.36
C TYR A 10 -5.03 -7.50 7.60
N ILE A 11 -5.24 -8.14 6.45
CA ILE A 11 -4.14 -8.57 5.57
C ILE A 11 -3.42 -7.35 4.99
N GLU A 12 -4.15 -6.36 4.47
CA GLU A 12 -3.59 -5.10 3.96
C GLU A 12 -2.74 -4.39 5.03
N GLU A 13 -3.27 -4.22 6.25
CA GLU A 13 -2.55 -3.61 7.37
C GLU A 13 -1.29 -4.40 7.74
N GLY A 14 -1.38 -5.73 7.78
CA GLY A 14 -0.24 -6.61 8.04
C GLY A 14 0.84 -6.51 6.97
N VAL A 15 0.44 -6.51 5.70
CA VAL A 15 1.35 -6.36 4.55
C VAL A 15 2.01 -4.99 4.55
N LEU A 16 1.28 -3.91 4.82
CA LEU A 16 1.84 -2.56 4.90
C LEU A 16 2.86 -2.43 6.04
N ASN A 17 2.53 -2.92 7.23
CA ASN A 17 3.45 -2.92 8.37
C ASN A 17 4.70 -3.76 8.10
N LEU A 18 4.55 -4.90 7.42
CA LEU A 18 5.69 -5.73 7.01
C LEU A 18 6.57 -5.00 6.00
N LEU A 19 5.99 -4.43 4.95
CA LEU A 19 6.72 -3.74 3.89
C LEU A 19 7.51 -2.54 4.41
N ILE A 20 6.89 -1.67 5.22
CA ILE A 20 7.57 -0.50 5.77
C ILE A 20 8.70 -0.89 6.73
N THR A 21 8.50 -1.94 7.53
CA THR A 21 9.54 -2.46 8.43
C THR A 21 10.72 -3.02 7.64
N LEU A 22 10.45 -3.83 6.61
CA LEU A 22 11.50 -4.39 5.75
C LEU A 22 12.28 -3.31 5.01
N MET A 23 11.59 -2.33 4.41
CA MET A 23 12.24 -1.20 3.75
C MET A 23 13.12 -0.40 4.71
N THR A 24 12.64 -0.15 5.93
CA THR A 24 13.42 0.57 6.94
C THR A 24 14.69 -0.18 7.30
N LEU A 25 14.61 -1.51 7.50
CA LEU A 25 15.78 -2.33 7.79
C LEU A 25 16.76 -2.42 6.61
N LEU A 26 16.25 -2.50 5.38
CA LEU A 26 17.06 -2.53 4.16
C LEU A 26 17.86 -1.24 4.00
N VAL A 27 17.18 -0.08 4.03
CA VAL A 27 17.82 1.23 3.91
C VAL A 27 18.78 1.48 5.07
N PHE A 28 18.41 1.10 6.29
CA PHE A 28 19.31 1.21 7.44
C PHE A 28 20.58 0.37 7.25
N SER A 29 20.44 -0.87 6.76
CA SER A 29 21.57 -1.75 6.50
C SER A 29 22.49 -1.20 5.40
N GLU A 30 21.92 -0.60 4.36
CA GLU A 30 22.67 0.08 3.30
C GLU A 30 23.47 1.28 3.84
N VAL A 31 22.85 2.09 4.70
CA VAL A 31 23.50 3.23 5.37
C VAL A 31 24.67 2.73 6.22
N VAL A 32 24.48 1.70 7.05
CA VAL A 32 25.55 1.12 7.87
C VAL A 32 26.69 0.59 6.99
N ALA A 33 26.37 -0.14 5.92
CA ALA A 33 27.36 -0.66 4.97
C ALA A 33 28.22 0.46 4.37
N ARG A 34 27.58 1.56 3.95
CA ARG A 34 28.28 2.69 3.33
C ARG A 34 29.18 3.44 4.31
N PHE A 35 28.68 3.73 5.51
CA PHE A 35 29.42 4.59 6.45
C PHE A 35 30.48 3.82 7.25
N PHE A 36 30.26 2.56 7.60
CA PHE A 36 31.20 1.79 8.43
C PHE A 36 32.13 0.89 7.63
N PHE A 37 31.65 0.34 6.51
CA PHE A 37 32.40 -0.61 5.70
C PHE A 37 32.85 -0.03 4.35
N ASN A 38 32.48 1.22 4.05
CA ASN A 38 32.77 1.90 2.78
C ASN A 38 32.37 1.05 1.55
N THR A 39 31.27 0.29 1.68
CA THR A 39 30.72 -0.60 0.66
C THR A 39 29.23 -0.40 0.51
N GLY A 40 28.66 -0.75 -0.65
CA GLY A 40 27.24 -0.61 -0.93
C GLY A 40 26.69 -1.84 -1.64
N PHE A 41 25.44 -2.18 -1.35
CA PHE A 41 24.75 -3.30 -1.96
C PHE A 41 23.74 -2.78 -2.99
N LEU A 42 24.03 -2.95 -4.28
CA LEU A 42 23.15 -2.48 -5.37
C LEU A 42 21.77 -3.15 -5.33
N TRP A 43 21.74 -4.46 -5.00
CA TRP A 43 20.49 -5.21 -4.85
C TRP A 43 19.58 -4.67 -3.74
N ILE A 44 20.11 -4.04 -2.69
CA ILE A 44 19.29 -3.43 -1.63
C ILE A 44 18.50 -2.24 -2.17
N GLN A 45 19.13 -1.45 -3.03
CA GLN A 45 18.50 -0.28 -3.65
C GLN A 45 17.35 -0.72 -4.59
N GLU A 46 17.59 -1.70 -5.46
CA GLU A 46 16.57 -2.24 -6.35
C GLU A 46 15.41 -2.91 -5.58
N LEU A 47 15.72 -3.65 -4.50
CA LEU A 47 14.71 -4.30 -3.67
C LEU A 47 13.86 -3.29 -2.90
N THR A 48 14.48 -2.21 -2.40
CA THR A 48 13.78 -1.13 -1.71
C THR A 48 12.81 -0.40 -2.65
N LEU A 49 13.22 -0.15 -3.90
CA LEU A 49 12.34 0.45 -4.91
C LEU A 49 11.17 -0.48 -5.27
N THR A 50 11.44 -1.78 -5.39
CA THR A 50 10.39 -2.79 -5.59
C THR A 50 9.38 -2.77 -4.43
N PHE A 51 9.84 -2.83 -3.19
CA PHE A 51 8.96 -2.75 -2.02
C PHE A 51 8.24 -1.42 -1.89
N CYS A 52 8.85 -0.31 -2.32
CA CYS A 52 8.19 0.99 -2.37
C CYS A 52 6.96 0.98 -3.29
N GLY A 53 7.09 0.40 -4.50
CA GLY A 53 5.97 0.24 -5.42
C GLY A 53 4.84 -0.60 -4.83
N TRP A 54 5.20 -1.70 -4.15
CA TRP A 54 4.27 -2.54 -3.39
C TRP A 54 3.56 -1.76 -2.30
N PHE A 55 4.32 -1.06 -1.47
CA PHE A 55 3.79 -0.25 -0.36
C PHE A 55 2.83 0.83 -0.83
N VAL A 56 3.16 1.56 -1.89
CA VAL A 56 2.33 2.65 -2.42
C VAL A 56 0.99 2.12 -2.95
N LEU A 57 0.98 1.01 -3.68
CA LEU A 57 -0.25 0.46 -4.25
C LEU A 57 -1.17 -0.16 -3.20
N PHE A 58 -0.63 -0.92 -2.24
CA PHE A 58 -1.40 -1.39 -1.09
C PHE A 58 -1.88 -0.20 -0.23
N GLY A 59 -1.03 0.81 -0.05
CA GLY A 59 -1.30 2.01 0.74
C GLY A 59 -2.42 2.85 0.15
N MET A 60 -2.48 2.98 -1.18
CA MET A 60 -3.60 3.64 -1.86
C MET A 60 -4.92 2.91 -1.65
N SER A 61 -4.95 1.58 -1.79
CA SER A 61 -6.17 0.78 -1.52
C SER A 61 -6.64 0.95 -0.07
N TYR A 62 -5.70 0.87 0.87
CA TYR A 62 -5.98 1.08 2.29
C TYR A 62 -6.47 2.51 2.60
N GLY A 63 -5.88 3.52 1.95
CA GLY A 63 -6.26 4.92 2.09
C GLY A 63 -7.71 5.18 1.71
N VAL A 64 -8.24 4.50 0.69
CA VAL A 64 -9.67 4.58 0.31
C VAL A 64 -10.57 4.00 1.40
N LYS A 65 -10.16 2.91 2.07
CA LYS A 65 -10.90 2.30 3.19
C LYS A 65 -10.98 3.24 4.40
N VAL A 66 -9.90 3.94 4.72
CA VAL A 66 -9.83 4.86 5.88
C VAL A 66 -10.39 6.26 5.55
N GLY A 67 -10.63 6.55 4.26
CA GLY A 67 -11.16 7.85 3.84
C GLY A 67 -10.09 8.96 3.85
N ALA A 68 -8.84 8.63 3.52
CA ALA A 68 -7.72 9.57 3.55
C ALA A 68 -7.71 10.60 2.39
N HIS A 69 -8.69 10.58 1.47
CA HIS A 69 -8.78 11.48 0.33
C HIS A 69 -9.45 12.83 0.67
N ILE A 70 -8.77 13.60 1.54
CA ILE A 70 -9.21 14.88 2.12
C ILE A 70 -9.66 15.92 1.07
N GLY A 71 -9.08 15.90 -0.13
CA GLY A 71 -9.28 16.93 -1.16
C GLY A 71 -10.70 17.05 -1.72
N VAL A 72 -11.42 15.94 -1.89
CA VAL A 72 -12.82 15.97 -2.39
C VAL A 72 -13.78 16.35 -1.27
N ASP A 73 -13.46 16.00 -0.04
CA ASP A 73 -14.37 16.11 1.09
C ASP A 73 -14.55 17.53 1.62
N ALA A 74 -13.52 18.38 1.56
CA ALA A 74 -13.62 19.79 1.94
C ALA A 74 -14.66 20.53 1.08
N PHE A 75 -14.72 20.21 -0.21
CA PHE A 75 -15.70 20.77 -1.13
C PHE A 75 -17.10 20.21 -0.83
N VAL A 76 -17.21 18.90 -0.58
CA VAL A 76 -18.48 18.19 -0.40
C VAL A 76 -19.17 18.50 0.94
N LYS A 77 -18.42 18.90 1.99
CA LYS A 77 -18.97 19.25 3.32
C LYS A 77 -19.94 20.45 3.30
N ASN A 78 -19.78 21.38 2.36
CA ASN A 78 -20.62 22.58 2.28
C ASN A 78 -21.91 22.38 1.47
N LEU A 79 -22.14 21.19 0.89
CA LEU A 79 -23.33 20.90 0.08
C LEU A 79 -24.51 20.39 0.91
N ALA A 80 -25.71 20.69 0.44
CA ALA A 80 -26.94 20.11 0.97
C ALA A 80 -26.93 18.56 0.89
N PRO A 81 -27.62 17.84 1.80
CA PRO A 81 -27.51 16.38 1.93
C PRO A 81 -27.77 15.60 0.63
N LYS A 82 -28.73 16.07 -0.19
CA LYS A 82 -29.06 15.45 -1.48
C LYS A 82 -27.97 15.66 -2.53
N ALA A 83 -27.39 16.86 -2.59
CA ALA A 83 -26.32 17.18 -3.53
C ALA A 83 -25.01 16.47 -3.15
N LYS A 84 -24.71 16.36 -1.86
CA LYS A 84 -23.58 15.57 -1.32
C LYS A 84 -23.62 14.11 -1.80
N LYS A 85 -24.78 13.45 -1.73
CA LYS A 85 -24.94 12.06 -2.19
C LYS A 85 -24.71 11.92 -3.70
N ILE A 86 -25.29 12.81 -4.50
CA ILE A 86 -25.13 12.78 -5.97
C ILE A 86 -23.68 12.99 -6.37
N VAL A 87 -23.01 14.00 -5.79
CA VAL A 87 -21.60 14.28 -6.07
C VAL A 87 -20.73 13.09 -5.67
N SER A 88 -20.96 12.49 -4.49
CA SER A 88 -20.21 11.31 -4.04
C SER A 88 -20.39 10.10 -4.96
N LEU A 89 -21.61 9.87 -5.48
CA LEU A 89 -21.88 8.81 -6.47
C LEU A 89 -21.14 9.06 -7.78
N ILE A 90 -21.17 10.29 -8.30
CA ILE A 90 -20.48 10.65 -9.54
C ILE A 90 -18.97 10.48 -9.36
N THR A 91 -18.40 10.99 -8.26
CA THR A 91 -16.97 10.85 -7.97
C THR A 91 -16.59 9.38 -7.86
N ALA A 92 -17.31 8.58 -7.08
CA ALA A 92 -17.01 7.16 -6.94
C ALA A 92 -17.11 6.43 -8.29
N PHE A 93 -18.10 6.75 -9.12
CA PHE A 93 -18.24 6.18 -10.46
C PHE A 93 -17.06 6.54 -11.37
N VAL A 94 -16.64 7.81 -11.39
CA VAL A 94 -15.47 8.27 -12.17
C VAL A 94 -14.19 7.57 -11.67
N CYS A 95 -14.02 7.42 -10.36
CA CYS A 95 -12.89 6.69 -9.78
C CYS A 95 -12.89 5.21 -10.21
N ILE A 96 -14.04 4.54 -10.23
CA ILE A 96 -14.15 3.14 -10.72
C ILE A 96 -13.73 3.04 -12.18
N VAL A 97 -14.22 3.94 -13.04
CA VAL A 97 -13.86 3.94 -14.47
C VAL A 97 -12.37 4.17 -14.63
N TYR A 98 -11.81 5.16 -13.93
CA TYR A 98 -10.39 5.47 -13.97
C TYR A 98 -9.53 4.29 -13.51
N CYS A 99 -9.86 3.68 -12.37
CA CYS A 99 -9.14 2.51 -11.86
C CYS A 99 -9.27 1.30 -12.82
N GLY A 100 -10.43 1.12 -13.45
CA GLY A 100 -10.65 0.10 -14.48
C GLY A 100 -9.75 0.29 -15.71
N LEU A 101 -9.55 1.53 -16.17
CA LEU A 101 -8.61 1.84 -17.26
C LEU A 101 -7.17 1.51 -16.87
N PHE A 102 -6.76 1.85 -15.65
CA PHE A 102 -5.43 1.51 -15.13
C PHE A 102 -5.24 0.00 -14.95
N LEU A 103 -6.28 -0.72 -14.53
CA LEU A 103 -6.23 -2.18 -14.42
C LEU A 103 -6.01 -2.82 -15.80
N LYS A 104 -6.70 -2.33 -16.83
CA LYS A 104 -6.47 -2.77 -18.22
C LYS A 104 -5.05 -2.43 -18.67
N GLY A 105 -4.59 -1.20 -18.44
CA GLY A 105 -3.22 -0.79 -18.79
C GLY A 105 -2.15 -1.63 -18.07
N SER A 106 -2.40 -1.97 -16.80
CA SER A 106 -1.52 -2.84 -16.01
C SER A 106 -1.47 -4.25 -16.55
N TRP A 107 -2.60 -4.80 -17.03
CA TRP A 107 -2.64 -6.10 -17.70
C TRP A 107 -1.78 -6.11 -18.97
N ASP A 108 -1.96 -5.13 -19.84
CA ASP A 108 -1.21 -5.05 -21.10
C ASP A 108 0.29 -4.89 -20.83
N TYR A 109 0.65 -4.01 -19.90
CA TYR A 109 2.03 -3.78 -19.50
C TYR A 109 2.67 -5.06 -18.93
N LEU A 110 1.99 -5.74 -18.01
CA LEU A 110 2.51 -6.96 -17.39
C LEU A 110 2.63 -8.10 -18.42
N SER A 111 1.66 -8.24 -19.30
CA SER A 111 1.71 -9.22 -20.40
C SER A 111 2.90 -8.96 -21.32
N GLN A 112 3.20 -7.70 -21.63
CA GLN A 112 4.35 -7.35 -22.45
C GLN A 112 5.67 -7.64 -21.71
N MET A 113 5.77 -7.30 -20.42
CA MET A 113 6.95 -7.61 -19.61
C MET A 113 7.19 -9.13 -19.50
N TYR A 114 6.12 -9.92 -19.37
CA TYR A 114 6.21 -11.39 -19.35
C TYR A 114 6.66 -11.97 -20.69
N GLN A 115 6.17 -11.42 -21.82
CA GLN A 115 6.59 -11.89 -23.14
C GLN A 115 8.05 -11.59 -23.46
N ILE A 116 8.54 -10.41 -23.05
CA ILE A 116 9.95 -10.04 -23.28
C ILE A 116 10.87 -10.80 -22.31
N GLY A 117 10.45 -11.04 -21.08
CA GLY A 117 11.23 -11.78 -20.09
C GLY A 117 12.45 -11.02 -19.59
N LEU A 118 12.34 -9.68 -19.44
CA LEU A 118 13.46 -8.87 -18.97
C LEU A 118 13.85 -9.24 -17.53
N PRO A 119 15.13 -9.50 -17.25
CA PRO A 119 15.63 -9.69 -15.89
C PRO A 119 15.80 -8.36 -15.16
N MET A 120 15.71 -8.40 -13.82
CA MET A 120 16.18 -7.34 -12.92
C MET A 120 17.71 -7.25 -12.96
N GLU A 121 18.24 -6.09 -12.60
CA GLU A 121 19.66 -5.79 -12.84
C GLU A 121 20.56 -6.40 -11.76
N ASP A 122 20.16 -6.30 -10.49
CA ASP A 122 21.01 -6.65 -9.34
C ASP A 122 20.42 -7.78 -8.48
N ILE A 123 19.13 -8.10 -8.62
CA ILE A 123 18.48 -9.13 -7.81
C ILE A 123 18.51 -10.50 -8.50
N HIS A 124 19.21 -11.44 -7.85
CA HIS A 124 19.42 -12.80 -8.35
C HIS A 124 18.79 -13.84 -7.44
N PHE A 125 18.30 -14.94 -8.02
CA PHE A 125 17.81 -16.08 -7.25
C PHE A 125 18.95 -16.79 -6.53
N PRO A 126 18.69 -17.37 -5.35
CA PRO A 126 19.64 -18.26 -4.71
C PRO A 126 19.97 -19.44 -5.63
N GLN A 127 21.26 -19.65 -5.86
CA GLN A 127 21.78 -20.66 -6.81
C GLN A 127 21.29 -22.09 -6.53
N PHE A 128 20.98 -22.42 -5.28
CA PHE A 128 20.44 -23.74 -4.92
C PHE A 128 19.01 -23.95 -5.44
N ILE A 129 18.19 -22.89 -5.53
CA ILE A 129 16.83 -22.95 -6.07
C ILE A 129 16.89 -23.12 -7.58
N LEU A 130 17.73 -22.32 -8.26
CA LEU A 130 17.90 -22.39 -9.71
C LEU A 130 18.36 -23.76 -10.18
N LYS A 131 19.35 -24.36 -9.50
CA LYS A 131 19.85 -25.70 -9.84
C LYS A 131 18.85 -26.82 -9.57
N SER A 132 17.85 -26.58 -8.73
CA SER A 132 16.78 -27.54 -8.44
C SER A 132 15.60 -27.40 -9.40
N LEU A 133 15.54 -26.31 -10.18
CA LEU A 133 14.49 -26.07 -11.16
C LEU A 133 14.81 -26.78 -12.48
N ASP A 134 13.76 -27.33 -13.09
CA ASP A 134 13.85 -27.84 -14.45
C ASP A 134 14.07 -26.66 -15.44
N PRO A 135 15.05 -26.73 -16.36
CA PRO A 135 15.36 -25.64 -17.29
C PRO A 135 14.20 -25.24 -18.20
N ASP A 136 13.43 -26.21 -18.68
CA ASP A 136 12.30 -25.93 -19.55
C ASP A 136 11.19 -25.24 -18.75
N PHE A 137 10.99 -25.63 -17.49
CA PHE A 137 10.03 -24.94 -16.63
C PHE A 137 10.45 -23.49 -16.33
N ALA A 138 11.73 -23.26 -16.00
CA ALA A 138 12.26 -21.93 -15.66
C ALA A 138 12.06 -20.92 -16.79
N TRP A 139 12.35 -21.29 -18.04
CA TRP A 139 12.18 -20.39 -19.18
C TRP A 139 10.74 -20.28 -19.68
N ASN A 140 10.02 -21.41 -19.78
CA ASN A 140 8.67 -21.40 -20.38
C ASN A 140 7.61 -20.80 -19.46
N THR A 141 7.76 -20.97 -18.14
CA THR A 141 6.75 -20.53 -17.15
C THR A 141 7.21 -19.31 -16.37
N LEU A 142 8.47 -19.27 -15.93
CA LEU A 142 8.95 -18.18 -15.07
C LEU A 142 9.70 -17.10 -15.85
N LYS A 143 10.11 -17.37 -17.10
CA LYS A 143 10.96 -16.49 -17.91
C LYS A 143 12.26 -16.13 -17.19
N ILE A 144 12.82 -17.10 -16.47
CA ILE A 144 14.11 -16.97 -15.79
C ILE A 144 15.16 -17.57 -16.72
N ASP A 145 16.18 -16.79 -17.04
CA ASP A 145 17.40 -17.33 -17.62
C ASP A 145 18.24 -17.98 -16.50
N ILE A 146 18.57 -19.26 -16.66
CA ILE A 146 19.34 -20.01 -15.65
C ILE A 146 20.81 -19.61 -15.66
N GLU A 147 21.33 -19.12 -16.79
CA GLU A 147 22.72 -18.68 -16.89
C GLU A 147 22.96 -17.39 -16.09
N ASP A 148 22.05 -16.43 -16.22
CA ASP A 148 22.11 -15.18 -15.46
C ASP A 148 21.53 -15.35 -14.04
N GLY A 149 20.45 -16.12 -13.87
CA GLY A 149 19.81 -16.36 -12.58
C GLY A 149 19.11 -15.13 -11.98
N ALA A 150 18.99 -14.05 -12.74
CA ALA A 150 18.31 -12.82 -12.35
C ALA A 150 16.78 -13.01 -12.25
N ILE A 151 16.16 -12.32 -11.30
CA ILE A 151 14.70 -12.39 -11.10
C ILE A 151 14.01 -11.57 -12.21
N PRO A 152 12.94 -12.07 -12.83
CA PRO A 152 12.30 -11.36 -13.92
C PRO A 152 11.49 -10.15 -13.43
N ILE A 153 11.54 -9.05 -14.19
CA ILE A 153 10.88 -7.77 -13.87
C ILE A 153 9.36 -7.94 -13.73
N TRP A 154 8.73 -8.83 -14.50
CA TRP A 154 7.29 -9.05 -14.43
C TRP A 154 6.83 -9.48 -13.02
N LEU A 155 7.68 -10.15 -12.24
CA LEU A 155 7.38 -10.52 -10.86
C LEU A 155 7.27 -9.27 -9.97
N SER A 156 8.21 -8.33 -10.09
CA SER A 156 8.18 -7.05 -9.37
C SER A 156 6.98 -6.21 -9.81
N GLN A 157 6.74 -6.10 -11.11
CA GLN A 157 5.66 -5.30 -11.72
C GLN A 157 4.26 -5.92 -11.55
N SER A 158 4.16 -7.17 -11.09
CA SER A 158 2.88 -7.81 -10.77
C SER A 158 2.08 -7.05 -9.71
N ILE A 159 2.70 -6.17 -8.93
CA ILE A 159 1.94 -5.31 -8.03
C ILE A 159 0.94 -4.44 -8.77
N LEU A 160 1.21 -3.98 -10.00
CA LEU A 160 0.31 -3.08 -10.71
C LEU A 160 -1.06 -3.73 -10.88
N ILE A 161 -1.10 -4.99 -11.33
CA ILE A 161 -2.38 -5.69 -11.49
C ILE A 161 -3.08 -5.93 -10.16
N ILE A 162 -2.34 -6.36 -9.13
CA ILE A 162 -2.89 -6.68 -7.81
C ILE A 162 -3.43 -5.41 -7.13
N GLY A 163 -2.62 -4.36 -7.13
CA GLY A 163 -2.90 -3.07 -6.52
C GLY A 163 -4.10 -2.38 -7.17
N PHE A 164 -4.13 -2.26 -8.50
CA PHE A 164 -5.27 -1.66 -9.19
C PHE A 164 -6.54 -2.51 -9.08
N PHE A 165 -6.43 -3.83 -9.02
CA PHE A 165 -7.58 -4.70 -8.78
C PHE A 165 -8.19 -4.44 -7.41
N MET A 166 -7.35 -4.42 -6.36
CA MET A 166 -7.79 -4.14 -5.00
C MET A 166 -8.37 -2.73 -4.85
N LEU A 167 -7.71 -1.72 -5.44
CA LEU A 167 -8.19 -0.35 -5.43
C LEU A 167 -9.55 -0.21 -6.14
N THR A 168 -9.71 -0.84 -7.30
CA THR A 168 -10.99 -0.86 -8.03
C THR A 168 -12.08 -1.50 -7.18
N TRP A 169 -11.77 -2.63 -6.53
CA TRP A 169 -12.70 -3.32 -5.64
C TRP A 169 -13.17 -2.41 -4.49
N ARG A 170 -12.26 -1.63 -3.88
CA ARG A 170 -12.60 -0.67 -2.82
C ARG A 170 -13.54 0.43 -3.29
N PHE A 171 -13.30 1.00 -4.47
CA PHE A 171 -14.22 2.00 -5.01
C PHE A 171 -15.59 1.42 -5.35
N VAL A 172 -15.66 0.17 -5.79
CA VAL A 172 -16.93 -0.55 -5.99
C VAL A 172 -17.65 -0.76 -4.65
N GLU A 173 -16.95 -1.18 -3.61
CA GLU A 173 -17.51 -1.31 -2.25
C GLU A 173 -18.08 0.03 -1.77
N LEU A 174 -17.33 1.12 -1.95
CA LEU A 174 -17.76 2.46 -1.58
C LEU A 174 -19.00 2.90 -2.38
N PHE A 175 -19.01 2.67 -3.69
CA PHE A 175 -20.15 3.01 -4.55
C PHE A 175 -21.42 2.27 -4.12
N ILE A 176 -21.32 0.96 -3.84
CA ILE A 176 -22.44 0.16 -3.33
C ILE A 176 -22.90 0.66 -1.94
N ALA A 177 -21.97 1.04 -1.08
CA ALA A 177 -22.27 1.55 0.25
C ALA A 177 -23.03 2.89 0.20
N ILE A 178 -22.67 3.78 -0.73
CA ILE A 178 -23.38 5.04 -0.98
C ILE A 178 -24.78 4.77 -1.57
N LEU A 179 -24.91 3.79 -2.49
CA LEU A 179 -26.20 3.40 -3.04
C LEU A 179 -27.17 2.86 -1.98
N ARG A 180 -26.66 2.14 -0.97
CA ARG A 180 -27.46 1.57 0.13
C ARG A 180 -27.77 2.57 1.26
N ASP A 181 -27.48 3.86 1.07
CA ASP A 181 -27.63 4.91 2.10
C ASP A 181 -26.91 4.61 3.42
N GLN A 182 -25.90 3.72 3.41
CA GLN A 182 -25.13 3.38 4.60
C GLN A 182 -24.07 4.44 4.91
N VAL A 183 -23.63 5.18 3.89
CA VAL A 183 -22.58 6.20 4.01
C VAL A 183 -22.94 7.41 3.14
N SER A 184 -22.90 8.61 3.72
CA SER A 184 -23.25 9.85 3.03
C SER A 184 -22.06 10.50 2.30
N GLY A 185 -20.89 9.85 2.26
CA GLY A 185 -19.65 10.32 1.63
C GLY A 185 -18.47 9.42 1.99
N PHE A 186 -17.23 9.83 1.68
CA PHE A 186 -16.05 9.18 2.24
C PHE A 186 -16.07 9.38 3.76
N GLN A 187 -16.09 8.29 4.52
CA GLN A 187 -16.22 8.33 5.96
C GLN A 187 -14.85 8.65 6.57
N PHE A 188 -14.75 9.75 7.31
CA PHE A 188 -13.49 10.16 7.95
C PHE A 188 -13.19 9.35 9.21
N ALA A 189 -11.94 8.88 9.32
CA ALA A 189 -11.21 9.02 10.56
C ALA A 189 -11.00 10.52 10.80
N ASP A 190 -11.73 11.10 11.75
CA ASP A 190 -11.53 12.49 12.16
C ASP A 190 -10.29 12.54 13.06
N GLU A 191 -9.11 12.33 12.47
CA GLU A 191 -7.82 12.28 13.19
C GLU A 191 -7.57 13.57 13.99
N ALA A 192 -8.10 14.72 13.53
CA ALA A 192 -8.06 15.98 14.26
C ALA A 192 -8.89 15.93 15.54
N LYS A 193 -10.06 15.29 15.51
CA LYS A 193 -10.91 15.09 16.68
C LYS A 193 -10.37 14.00 17.60
N GLU A 194 -9.77 12.94 17.05
CA GLU A 194 -9.10 11.90 17.81
C GLU A 194 -7.87 12.44 18.54
N SER A 195 -7.05 13.27 17.89
CA SER A 195 -5.92 13.96 18.53
C SER A 195 -6.35 15.02 19.54
N MET A 196 -7.44 15.77 19.31
CA MET A 196 -8.03 16.63 20.35
C MET A 196 -8.51 15.83 21.55
N HIS A 197 -9.09 14.64 21.34
CA HIS A 197 -9.54 13.77 22.43
C HIS A 197 -8.36 13.20 23.24
N LEU A 198 -7.25 12.86 22.58
CA LEU A 198 -6.00 12.47 23.23
C LEU A 198 -5.38 13.62 24.03
N ILE A 199 -5.47 14.86 23.53
CA ILE A 199 -5.04 16.06 24.26
C ILE A 199 -5.95 16.30 25.48
N ASP A 200 -7.27 16.19 25.33
CA ASP A 200 -8.23 16.35 26.44
C ASP A 200 -8.08 15.25 27.49
N GLU A 201 -7.80 14.02 27.08
CA GLU A 201 -7.53 12.89 27.97
C GLU A 201 -6.19 13.06 28.68
N SER A 202 -5.14 13.50 27.97
CA SER A 202 -3.85 13.87 28.57
C SER A 202 -3.99 15.03 29.56
N ALA A 203 -4.81 16.03 29.23
CA ALA A 203 -5.10 17.17 30.11
C ALA A 203 -5.94 16.78 31.33
N LYS A 204 -6.85 15.80 31.20
CA LYS A 204 -7.57 15.21 32.33
C LYS A 204 -6.63 14.42 33.23
N ASN A 205 -5.78 13.57 32.67
CA ASN A 205 -4.82 12.77 33.44
C ASN A 205 -3.81 13.66 34.17
N ALA A 206 -3.32 14.74 33.52
CA ALA A 206 -2.44 15.72 34.15
C ALA A 206 -3.11 16.52 35.30
N LYS A 207 -4.44 16.66 35.30
CA LYS A 207 -5.19 17.29 36.40
C LYS A 207 -5.48 16.34 37.56
N VAL A 208 -5.42 15.03 37.35
CA VAL A 208 -5.67 14.01 38.38
C VAL A 208 -4.41 13.69 39.19
N ASP A 209 -3.21 13.89 38.63
CA ASP A 209 -1.93 13.68 39.31
C ASP A 209 -1.15 14.99 39.57
N PRO A 210 -1.54 15.84 40.55
CA PRO A 210 -0.71 16.98 40.94
C PRO A 210 0.46 16.60 41.88
N VAL A 211 0.76 15.30 42.11
CA VAL A 211 1.58 14.85 43.26
C VAL A 211 2.82 14.02 42.90
N SER A 212 3.08 13.65 41.63
CA SER A 212 4.28 12.86 41.32
C SER A 212 5.56 13.69 41.15
N ASP A 213 5.46 14.99 40.85
CA ASP A 213 6.62 15.83 40.48
C ASP A 213 7.38 16.47 41.66
N GLN A 214 7.02 16.17 42.91
CA GLN A 214 7.71 16.70 44.10
C GLN A 214 8.58 15.68 44.85
N LYS A 215 8.76 14.46 44.33
CA LYS A 215 9.57 13.43 45.00
C LYS A 215 10.99 13.23 44.49
N GLU A 216 11.40 13.90 43.41
CA GLU A 216 12.77 13.80 42.88
C GLU A 216 13.66 15.01 43.21
N ALA A 217 13.12 16.03 43.89
CA ALA A 217 13.89 17.16 44.42
C ALA A 217 14.09 17.02 45.94
N LYS A 218 14.75 15.95 46.39
CA LYS A 218 15.42 15.92 47.70
C LYS A 218 16.57 14.94 47.75
#